data_AF-Q5YVY4-F1
#
_entry.id   AF-Q5YVY4-F1
#
_cell.length_a   1.000
_cell.length_b   1.000
_cell.length_c   1.000
_cell.angle_alpha   90.00
_cell.angle_beta   90.00
_cell.angle_gamma   90.00
#
_symmetry.space_group_name_H-M   'P 1'
#
loop_
_entity.id
_entity.type
_entity.pdbx_description
1 polymer ?
#
loop_
_entity_poly.entity_id
_entity_poly.type
_entity_poly.pdbx_seq_one_letter_code
_entity_poly.pdbx_strand_id
1 'polypeptide(L)'
;MSTSAAATETFLAHRNLLFTVAYEMLGSAADADDVLQETWLRWTAVDTAEVREPHAYLVRITTRQALDRLRSVKRRRESYVGSWLPEPLRPPPRRGAPPTPVGAARPGAGRAGSVPAGTGGPRHPGPVGRARPRRGRDQ
;
A
#
# COMPACT_ATOMS: atom_id res chain seq x y z
N MET A 1 24.68 18.29 22.42
CA MET A 1 23.93 18.18 21.16
C MET A 1 24.58 17.20 20.15
N SER A 2 25.34 16.18 20.59
CA SER A 2 26.11 15.32 19.66
C SER A 2 25.60 13.88 19.50
N THR A 3 24.61 13.45 20.28
CA THR A 3 24.11 12.05 20.25
C THR A 3 23.43 11.69 18.94
N SER A 4 22.69 12.63 18.31
CA SER A 4 22.04 12.40 17.01
C SER A 4 23.04 12.23 15.86
N ALA A 5 24.18 12.94 15.91
CA ALA A 5 25.25 12.79 14.91
C ALA A 5 25.90 11.40 15.01
N ALA A 6 26.23 10.94 16.22
CA ALA A 6 26.76 9.60 16.46
C ALA A 6 25.77 8.49 16.07
N ALA A 7 24.47 8.69 16.34
CA ALA A 7 23.42 7.78 15.90
C ALA A 7 23.35 7.70 14.37
N THR A 8 23.46 8.84 13.69
CA THR A 8 23.45 8.91 12.22
C THR A 8 24.66 8.19 11.63
N GLU A 9 25.86 8.43 12.13
CA GLU A 9 27.08 7.74 11.68
C GLU A 9 26.97 6.23 11.85
N THR A 10 26.47 5.78 13.01
CA THR A 10 26.27 4.35 13.30
C THR A 10 25.30 3.71 12.30
N PHE A 11 24.20 4.39 11.96
CA PHE A 11 23.25 3.90 10.97
C PHE A 11 23.87 3.85 9.57
N LEU A 12 24.55 4.92 9.16
CA LEU A 12 25.17 5.02 7.84
C LEU A 12 26.25 3.96 7.63
N ALA A 13 27.03 3.64 8.67
CA ALA A 13 28.03 2.57 8.63
C ALA A 13 27.43 1.19 8.29
N HIS A 14 26.17 0.95 8.67
CA HIS A 14 25.48 -0.32 8.44
C HIS A 14 24.44 -0.26 7.32
N ARG A 15 24.21 0.90 6.69
CA ARG A 15 23.12 1.10 5.71
C ARG A 15 23.12 0.06 4.60
N ASN A 16 24.28 -0.23 4.02
CA ASN A 16 24.39 -1.21 2.93
C ASN A 16 23.99 -2.62 3.38
N LEU A 17 24.44 -3.05 4.55
CA LEU A 17 24.07 -4.34 5.11
C LEU A 17 22.56 -4.43 5.38
N LEU A 18 21.99 -3.40 6.02
CA LEU A 18 20.56 -3.36 6.32
C LEU A 18 19.73 -3.38 5.03
N PHE A 19 20.17 -2.66 4.00
CA PHE A 19 19.54 -2.69 2.68
C PHE A 19 19.58 -4.08 2.07
N THR A 20 20.74 -4.75 2.05
CA THR A 20 20.88 -6.11 1.53
C THR A 20 19.94 -7.08 2.24
N VAL A 21 19.90 -7.06 3.57
CA VAL A 21 19.00 -7.93 4.35
C VAL A 21 17.54 -7.66 4.01
N ALA A 22 17.10 -6.39 3.99
CA ALA A 22 15.72 -6.06 3.66
C ALA A 22 15.36 -6.43 2.21
N TYR A 23 16.28 -6.19 1.28
CA TYR A 23 16.11 -6.51 -0.14
C TYR A 23 15.99 -8.02 -0.38
N GLU A 24 16.84 -8.84 0.25
CA GLU A 24 16.76 -10.30 0.14
C GLU A 24 15.44 -10.86 0.67
N MET A 25 14.89 -10.24 1.72
CA MET A 25 13.60 -10.65 2.30
C MET A 25 12.39 -10.20 1.46
N LEU A 26 12.46 -9.03 0.85
CA LEU A 26 11.31 -8.38 0.18
C LEU A 26 11.29 -8.57 -1.33
N GLY A 27 12.46 -8.79 -1.96
CA GLY A 27 12.63 -8.89 -3.41
C GLY A 27 12.37 -7.59 -4.18
N SER A 28 12.29 -6.46 -3.47
CA SER A 28 11.90 -5.15 -4.01
C SER A 28 12.76 -4.06 -3.40
N ALA A 29 13.45 -3.29 -4.26
CA ALA A 29 14.31 -2.19 -3.82
C ALA A 29 13.50 -1.07 -3.14
N ALA A 30 12.31 -0.75 -3.68
CA ALA A 30 11.44 0.27 -3.10
C ALA A 30 10.95 -0.14 -1.70
N ASP A 31 10.52 -1.39 -1.52
CA ASP A 31 10.09 -1.87 -0.21
C ASP A 31 11.27 -1.94 0.79
N ALA A 32 12.47 -2.25 0.31
CA ALA A 32 13.67 -2.24 1.14
C ALA A 32 14.05 -0.82 1.59
N ASP A 33 14.02 0.17 0.70
CA ASP A 33 14.26 1.57 1.05
C ASP A 33 13.22 2.10 2.05
N ASP A 34 11.95 1.76 1.88
CA ASP A 34 10.88 2.11 2.83
C ASP A 34 11.17 1.53 4.23
N VAL A 35 11.61 0.26 4.29
CA VAL A 35 12.02 -0.37 5.55
C VAL A 35 13.21 0.34 6.19
N LEU A 36 14.19 0.79 5.40
CA LEU A 36 15.35 1.52 5.91
C LEU A 36 14.96 2.89 6.47
N GLN A 37 14.03 3.59 5.83
CA GLN A 37 13.52 4.87 6.32
C GLN A 37 12.82 4.71 7.67
N GLU A 38 11.91 3.74 7.78
CA GLU A 38 11.21 3.43 9.04
C GLU A 38 12.19 2.98 10.14
N THR A 39 13.21 2.20 9.76
CA THR A 39 14.29 1.77 10.66
C THR A 39 15.05 2.97 11.22
N TRP A 40 15.41 3.93 10.36
CA TRP A 40 16.13 5.14 10.76
C TRP A 40 15.31 6.02 11.72
N LEU A 41 14.01 6.20 11.44
CA LEU A 41 13.10 6.95 12.32
C LEU A 41 13.03 6.32 13.72
N ARG A 42 13.00 4.99 13.80
CA ARG A 42 13.03 4.28 15.10
C ARG A 42 14.37 4.39 15.79
N TRP A 43 15.47 4.27 15.05
CA TRP A 43 16.83 4.34 15.60
C TRP A 43 17.12 5.71 16.20
N THR A 44 16.74 6.79 15.52
CA THR A 44 16.93 8.17 16.01
C THR A 44 16.06 8.52 17.22
N ALA A 45 14.98 7.76 17.47
CA ALA A 45 14.12 7.92 18.64
C ALA A 45 14.62 7.13 19.87
N VAL A 46 15.59 6.22 19.71
CA VAL A 46 16.13 5.40 20.79
C VAL A 46 17.34 6.08 21.42
N ASP A 47 17.49 5.97 22.74
CA ASP A 47 18.73 6.34 23.39
C ASP A 47 19.84 5.34 23.04
N THR A 48 20.63 5.70 22.04
CA THR A 48 21.75 4.87 21.55
C THR A 48 22.81 4.60 22.61
N ALA A 49 22.87 5.38 23.70
CA ALA A 49 23.81 5.14 24.80
C ALA A 49 23.48 3.88 25.61
N GLU A 50 22.21 3.43 25.60
CA GLU A 50 21.78 2.20 26.27
C GLU A 50 21.96 0.95 25.39
N VAL A 51 22.22 1.14 24.08
CA VAL A 51 22.34 0.05 23.11
C VAL A 51 23.77 -0.47 23.11
N ARG A 52 24.00 -1.59 23.80
CA ARG A 52 25.32 -2.24 23.88
C ARG A 52 25.88 -2.69 22.53
N GLU A 53 25.02 -3.15 21.62
CA GLU A 53 25.40 -3.70 20.32
C GLU A 53 24.53 -3.10 19.21
N PRO A 54 24.91 -1.92 18.66
CA PRO A 54 24.12 -1.21 17.66
C PRO A 54 23.87 -2.03 16.39
N HIS A 55 24.88 -2.80 15.94
CA HIS A 55 24.77 -3.62 14.74
C HIS A 55 23.66 -4.68 14.88
N ALA A 56 23.70 -5.48 15.95
CA ALA A 56 22.70 -6.51 16.20
C ALA A 56 21.30 -5.91 16.43
N TYR A 57 21.23 -4.73 17.06
CA TYR A 57 19.98 -4.01 17.24
C TYR A 57 19.37 -3.57 15.90
N LEU A 58 20.18 -2.92 15.05
CA LEU A 58 19.76 -2.44 13.73
C LEU A 58 19.28 -3.59 12.83
N VAL A 59 20.04 -4.67 12.75
CA VAL A 59 19.63 -5.86 11.97
C VAL A 59 18.30 -6.40 12.48
N ARG A 60 18.13 -6.53 13.80
CA ARG A 60 16.88 -7.03 14.40
C ARG A 60 15.68 -6.16 14.05
N ILE A 61 15.80 -4.83 14.16
CA ILE A 61 14.68 -3.94 13.86
C ILE A 61 14.36 -3.94 12.36
N THR A 62 15.36 -3.97 11.48
CA THR A 62 15.18 -4.07 10.02
C THR A 62 14.48 -5.36 9.63
N THR A 63 14.92 -6.50 10.15
CA THR A 63 14.27 -7.80 9.91
C THR A 63 12.80 -7.79 10.36
N ARG A 64 12.51 -7.20 11.52
CA ARG A 64 11.14 -7.08 12.02
C ARG A 64 10.26 -6.23 11.08
N GLN A 65 10.76 -5.08 10.64
CA GLN A 65 10.04 -4.21 9.70
C GLN A 65 9.78 -4.91 8.36
N ALA A 66 10.77 -5.64 7.82
CA ALA A 66 10.60 -6.41 6.59
C ALA A 66 9.53 -7.51 6.74
N LEU A 67 9.51 -8.24 7.86
CA LEU A 67 8.46 -9.24 8.13
C LEU A 67 7.07 -8.61 8.23
N ASP A 68 6.96 -7.45 8.88
CA ASP A 68 5.68 -6.74 9.00
C ASP A 68 5.19 -6.22 7.65
N ARG A 69 6.10 -5.78 6.77
CA ARG A 69 5.79 -5.43 5.37
C ARG A 69 5.27 -6.63 4.59
N LEU A 70 5.94 -7.79 4.65
CA LEU A 70 5.48 -9.03 4.00
C LEU A 70 4.08 -9.43 4.45
N ARG A 71 3.80 -9.35 5.75
CA ARG A 71 2.46 -9.63 6.32
C ARG A 71 1.41 -8.65 5.81
N SER A 72 1.75 -7.36 5.69
CA SER A 72 0.85 -6.34 5.15
C SER A 72 0.49 -6.61 3.69
N VAL A 73 1.49 -6.93 2.85
CA VAL A 73 1.27 -7.29 1.44
C VAL A 73 0.39 -8.53 1.32
N LYS A 74 0.66 -9.57 2.12
CA LYS A 74 -0.15 -10.80 2.14
C LYS A 74 -1.60 -10.51 2.52
N ARG A 75 -1.86 -9.74 3.59
CA ARG A 75 -3.22 -9.36 3.98
C ARG A 75 -3.96 -8.55 2.92
N ARG A 76 -3.28 -7.64 2.20
CA ARG A 76 -3.89 -6.88 1.10
C ARG A 76 -4.35 -7.80 -0.04
N ARG A 77 -3.61 -8.88 -0.31
CA ARG A 77 -4.00 -9.91 -1.29
C ARG A 77 -5.17 -10.76 -0.81
N GLU A 78 -5.27 -11.02 0.49
CA GLU A 78 -6.31 -11.87 1.09
C GLU A 78 -7.63 -11.13 1.40
N SER A 79 -7.55 -9.81 1.66
CA SER A 79 -8.72 -8.98 2.02
C SER A 79 -9.53 -8.53 0.80
N TYR A 80 -9.11 -8.92 -0.41
CA TYR A 80 -9.79 -8.59 -1.66
C TYR A 80 -10.33 -9.87 -2.31
N VAL A 81 -11.65 -10.08 -2.25
CA VAL A 81 -12.34 -11.06 -3.09
C VAL A 81 -12.54 -10.40 -4.46
N GLY A 82 -11.55 -10.53 -5.35
CA GLY A 82 -11.58 -10.00 -6.72
C GLY A 82 -10.19 -9.95 -7.37
N SER A 83 -10.11 -10.30 -8.66
CA SER A 83 -8.85 -10.37 -9.45
C SER A 83 -8.12 -9.03 -9.44
N TRP A 84 -6.99 -8.96 -8.74
CA TRP A 84 -6.15 -7.77 -8.68
C TRP A 84 -5.65 -7.38 -10.08
N LEU A 85 -6.02 -6.17 -10.53
CA LEU A 85 -5.37 -5.49 -11.64
C LEU A 85 -4.61 -4.29 -11.04
N PRO A 86 -3.29 -4.15 -11.26
CA PRO A 86 -2.53 -2.99 -10.77
C PRO A 86 -3.02 -1.69 -11.42
N GLU A 87 -2.84 -0.58 -10.71
CA GLU A 87 -3.38 0.75 -11.01
C GLU A 87 -3.07 1.21 -12.46
N PRO A 88 -4.08 1.61 -13.26
CA PRO A 88 -3.84 2.13 -14.60
C PRO A 88 -3.17 3.50 -14.50
N LEU A 89 -1.91 3.57 -14.97
CA LEU A 89 -1.18 4.82 -15.14
C LEU A 89 -2.03 5.78 -16.00
N ARG A 90 -2.55 6.86 -15.40
CA ARG A 90 -3.21 7.93 -16.16
C ARG A 90 -2.15 8.59 -17.05
N PRO A 91 -2.27 8.54 -18.40
CA PRO A 91 -1.41 9.32 -19.24
C PRO A 91 -1.65 10.83 -18.94
N PRO A 92 -0.60 11.66 -18.93
CA PRO A 92 -0.76 13.09 -18.72
C PRO A 92 -1.68 13.69 -19.80
N PRO A 93 -2.47 14.73 -19.48
CA PRO A 93 -3.29 15.38 -20.49
C PRO A 93 -2.38 15.88 -21.61
N ARG A 94 -2.67 15.45 -22.86
CA ARG A 94 -2.00 15.99 -24.05
C ARG A 94 -2.23 17.50 -24.07
N ARG A 95 -1.19 18.27 -23.72
CA ARG A 95 -1.21 19.72 -23.80
C ARG A 95 -1.15 20.08 -25.29
N GLY A 96 -2.26 20.59 -25.81
CA GLY A 96 -2.35 21.08 -27.19
C GLY A 96 -3.41 20.39 -28.03
N ALA A 97 -4.68 20.51 -27.65
CA ALA A 97 -5.74 20.56 -28.65
C ALA A 97 -6.00 22.05 -28.93
N PRO A 98 -5.89 22.53 -30.18
CA PRO A 98 -6.25 23.90 -30.50
C PRO A 98 -7.75 24.12 -30.23
N PRO A 99 -8.18 25.31 -29.74
CA PRO A 99 -9.59 25.57 -29.53
C PRO A 99 -10.31 25.54 -30.88
N THR A 100 -11.29 24.64 -31.01
CA THR A 100 -12.29 24.75 -32.07
C THR A 100 -13.03 26.07 -31.91
N PRO A 101 -13.06 26.96 -32.92
CA PRO A 101 -13.92 28.13 -32.88
C PRO A 101 -15.37 27.66 -32.97
N VAL A 102 -16.13 27.82 -31.87
CA VAL A 102 -17.57 27.58 -31.86
C VAL A 102 -18.27 28.85 -32.37
N GLY A 103 -18.68 28.83 -33.63
CA GLY A 103 -19.33 29.96 -34.27
C GLY A 103 -19.67 29.73 -35.73
N ALA A 104 -20.57 28.79 -36.03
CA ALA A 104 -21.33 28.79 -37.29
C ALA A 104 -22.66 28.02 -37.14
N ALA A 105 -23.74 28.81 -37.07
CA ALA A 105 -25.11 28.62 -37.57
C ALA A 105 -25.87 27.26 -37.44
N ARG A 106 -27.07 27.37 -36.86
CA ARG A 106 -28.25 26.48 -36.89
C ARG A 106 -28.87 26.43 -38.33
N PRO A 107 -30.06 25.84 -38.64
CA PRO A 107 -30.97 24.93 -37.89
C PRO A 107 -31.53 23.74 -38.73
N GLY A 108 -32.27 22.80 -38.11
CA GLY A 108 -33.24 21.99 -38.87
C GLY A 108 -33.71 20.67 -38.25
N ALA A 109 -34.90 20.71 -37.64
CA ALA A 109 -35.97 19.70 -37.66
C ALA A 109 -35.75 18.28 -37.07
N GLY A 110 -36.72 17.86 -36.25
CA GLY A 110 -37.03 16.42 -36.09
C GLY A 110 -37.36 15.98 -34.67
N ARG A 111 -38.57 16.30 -34.20
CA ARG A 111 -39.20 15.65 -33.03
C ARG A 111 -39.40 14.15 -33.27
N ALA A 112 -39.10 13.33 -32.26
CA ALA A 112 -39.80 12.11 -31.82
C ALA A 112 -38.83 11.35 -30.91
N GLY A 113 -39.17 10.74 -29.79
CA GLY A 113 -40.43 10.46 -29.14
C GLY A 113 -40.07 9.88 -27.77
N SER A 114 -41.07 9.89 -26.90
CA SER A 114 -40.99 9.59 -25.47
C SER A 114 -40.48 8.18 -25.12
N VAL A 115 -39.73 8.13 -24.01
CA VAL A 115 -39.52 7.02 -23.04
C VAL A 115 -40.92 6.67 -22.43
N PRO A 116 -41.28 5.47 -21.88
CA PRO A 116 -40.42 4.78 -20.90
C PRO A 116 -40.58 3.27 -20.60
N ALA A 117 -39.65 2.84 -19.71
CA ALA A 117 -39.78 1.85 -18.63
C ALA A 117 -39.78 0.33 -18.92
N GLY A 118 -38.98 -0.38 -18.12
CA GLY A 118 -38.91 -1.83 -18.00
C GLY A 118 -37.53 -2.27 -17.49
N THR A 119 -37.21 -2.07 -16.20
CA THR A 119 -37.33 -3.06 -15.12
C THR A 119 -36.42 -4.28 -15.31
N GLY A 120 -35.34 -4.36 -14.52
CA GLY A 120 -34.47 -5.54 -14.47
C GLY A 120 -33.29 -5.39 -13.52
N GLY A 121 -33.54 -5.12 -12.24
CA GLY A 121 -32.49 -5.14 -11.21
C GLY A 121 -31.97 -6.56 -10.94
N PRO A 122 -30.66 -6.75 -10.66
CA PRO A 122 -30.09 -8.07 -10.42
C PRO A 122 -30.53 -8.63 -9.06
N ARG A 123 -31.05 -9.86 -9.08
CA ARG A 123 -31.40 -10.63 -7.89
C ARG A 123 -30.12 -11.11 -7.21
N HIS A 124 -29.84 -10.56 -6.03
CA HIS A 124 -28.93 -11.13 -5.05
C HIS A 124 -29.57 -12.38 -4.42
N PRO A 125 -28.91 -13.54 -4.38
CA PRO A 125 -29.24 -14.55 -3.39
C PRO A 125 -28.58 -14.18 -2.05
N GLY A 126 -29.41 -14.11 -1.01
CA GLY A 126 -29.02 -13.80 0.37
C GLY A 126 -28.22 -14.93 1.05
N PRO A 127 -27.73 -14.67 2.27
CA PRO A 127 -26.84 -15.58 3.00
C PRO A 127 -27.62 -16.72 3.66
N VAL A 128 -27.18 -17.96 3.41
CA VAL A 128 -27.60 -19.12 4.19
C VAL A 128 -26.98 -19.06 5.58
N GLY A 129 -27.86 -19.13 6.58
CA GLY A 129 -27.54 -18.96 7.98
C GLY A 129 -26.80 -20.14 8.61
N ARG A 130 -25.92 -19.77 9.56
CA ARG A 130 -25.65 -20.36 10.87
C ARG A 130 -25.66 -21.89 11.01
N ALA A 131 -24.53 -22.41 11.49
CA ALA A 131 -24.53 -23.40 12.55
C ALA A 131 -23.39 -23.12 13.54
N ARG A 132 -23.74 -22.67 14.74
CA ARG A 132 -22.91 -22.88 15.94
C ARG A 132 -23.23 -24.28 16.46
N PRO A 133 -22.24 -25.08 16.84
CA PRO A 133 -22.41 -26.04 17.93
C PRO A 133 -21.87 -25.44 19.23
N ARG A 134 -22.77 -25.37 20.21
CA ARG A 134 -22.44 -25.32 21.63
C ARG A 134 -22.07 -26.73 22.11
N ARG A 135 -21.31 -26.77 23.22
CA ARG A 135 -21.01 -27.86 24.18
C ARG A 135 -19.52 -28.18 24.15
N GLY A 136 -18.83 -28.39 25.27
CA GLY A 136 -19.16 -28.49 26.70
C GLY A 136 -17.81 -28.85 27.34
N ARG A 137 -17.35 -28.12 28.34
CA ARG A 137 -17.46 -28.43 29.78
C ARG A 137 -16.60 -29.64 30.19
N ASP A 138 -16.04 -29.51 31.40
CA ASP A 138 -15.38 -30.53 32.23
C ASP A 138 -13.85 -30.54 32.03
N GLN A 139 -12.98 -30.23 32.99
CA GLN A 139 -13.09 -29.92 34.42
C GLN A 139 -12.02 -28.88 34.81
#